data_AF-A0A1I4Q7F0-F1
#
_entry.id   AF-A0A1I4Q7F0-F1
#
_cell.length_a   1.000
_cell.length_b   1.000
_cell.length_c   1.000
_cell.angle_alpha   90.00
_cell.angle_beta   90.00
_cell.angle_gamma   90.00
#
_symmetry.space_group_name_H-M   'P 1'
#
loop_
_entity.id
_entity.type
_entity.pdbx_description
1 polymer ?
#
loop_
_entity_poly.entity_id
_entity_poly.type
_entity_poly.pdbx_seq_one_letter_code
_entity_poly.pdbx_strand_id
1 'polypeptide(L)'
;MAHWFRMSILALIASFSWAGQGGTNERIFTMSAAPEIVESGLLQFILPRFSLKTQVRITLVQAGEAADVRLGEHGKPVFSRFGRIWRMQVHNSGHGGVQKFSDWIASDVGRSTIIAFTVEGSQAFSIPEEEQVEAVAITMDGNVDMGREVSQRMCGRCHVVVAEDRMNAIGSTPSFFALRGLPDWNERFAAFYALNPHPAFTQVAEVTPPFAQDRPSPIVPLEMTLEQVEAVLAYVSLLKPADLGAPLEHQ
;
A
#
# COMPACT_ATOMS: atom_id res chain seq x y z
N MET A 1 -23.15 88.81 25.84
CA MET A 1 -22.18 88.19 26.77
C MET A 1 -22.51 86.70 26.79
N ALA A 2 -21.83 85.89 25.97
CA ALA A 2 -20.70 85.03 26.39
C ALA A 2 -21.21 83.88 27.31
N HIS A 3 -21.06 82.58 27.09
CA HIS A 3 -20.09 81.73 26.39
C HIS A 3 -20.67 80.31 26.20
N TRP A 4 -20.06 79.53 25.28
CA TRP A 4 -19.85 78.06 25.35
C TRP A 4 -21.05 77.12 25.10
N PHE A 5 -20.97 76.01 24.36
CA PHE A 5 -19.86 75.11 24.03
C PHE A 5 -20.20 74.40 22.69
N ARG A 6 -19.33 74.50 21.67
CA ARG A 6 -19.43 73.69 20.45
C ARG A 6 -18.75 72.34 20.70
N MET A 7 -19.51 71.26 20.77
CA MET A 7 -18.97 69.91 20.83
C MET A 7 -18.72 69.40 19.41
N SER A 8 -17.49 69.60 18.93
CA SER A 8 -17.00 69.02 17.68
C SER A 8 -16.73 67.54 17.88
N ILE A 9 -17.60 66.67 17.36
CA ILE A 9 -17.34 65.24 17.25
C ILE A 9 -16.42 65.02 16.05
N LEU A 10 -15.14 64.72 16.31
CA LEU A 10 -14.24 64.14 15.31
C LEU A 10 -14.73 62.73 14.99
N ALA A 11 -15.36 62.55 13.83
CA ALA A 11 -15.58 61.23 13.25
C ALA A 11 -14.25 60.73 12.67
N LEU A 12 -13.56 59.86 13.42
CA LEU A 12 -12.46 59.04 12.91
C LEU A 12 -13.05 58.05 11.90
N ILE A 13 -12.85 58.31 10.60
CA ILE A 13 -13.11 57.33 9.55
C ILE A 13 -11.99 56.29 9.64
N ALA A 14 -12.22 55.23 10.40
CA ALA A 14 -11.42 54.02 10.32
C ALA A 14 -11.80 53.32 9.00
N SER A 15 -11.04 53.60 7.95
CA SER A 15 -11.06 52.82 6.71
C SER A 15 -10.57 51.41 7.04
N PHE A 16 -11.48 50.55 7.47
CA PHE A 16 -11.24 49.13 7.57
C PHE A 16 -11.22 48.59 6.15
N SER A 17 -10.06 48.72 5.50
CA SER A 17 -9.75 47.99 4.29
C SER A 17 -9.79 46.51 4.63
N TRP A 18 -10.96 45.89 4.41
CA TRP A 18 -11.05 44.45 4.27
C TRP A 18 -10.26 44.07 3.01
N ALA A 19 -8.95 43.92 3.19
CA ALA A 19 -8.15 43.09 2.33
C ALA A 19 -8.70 41.67 2.50
N GLY A 20 -9.65 41.30 1.63
CA GLY A 20 -10.01 39.91 1.40
C GLY A 20 -8.76 39.20 0.91
N GLN A 21 -8.02 38.61 1.86
CA GLN A 21 -6.91 37.72 1.56
C GLN A 21 -7.46 36.54 0.73
N GLY A 22 -6.82 36.31 -0.40
CA GLY A 22 -7.25 35.38 -1.43
C GLY A 22 -7.41 33.97 -0.88
N GLY A 23 -8.63 33.44 -0.99
CA GLY A 23 -8.83 32.00 -1.09
C GLY A 23 -8.37 31.57 -2.48
N THR A 24 -7.20 30.96 -2.58
CA THR A 24 -6.85 30.10 -3.71
C THR A 24 -8.03 29.17 -4.00
N ASN A 25 -8.48 29.15 -5.25
CA ASN A 25 -9.72 28.50 -5.66
C ASN A 25 -9.61 26.97 -5.65
N GLU A 26 -9.38 26.36 -4.48
CA GLU A 26 -9.21 24.90 -4.27
C GLU A 26 -10.43 24.05 -4.69
N ARG A 27 -11.53 24.72 -5.06
CA ARG A 27 -12.81 24.10 -5.38
C ARG A 27 -13.02 23.89 -6.88
N ILE A 28 -12.14 24.38 -7.75
CA ILE A 28 -12.24 24.19 -9.21
C ILE A 28 -10.87 23.88 -9.80
N PHE A 29 -10.75 22.77 -10.52
CA PHE A 29 -9.55 22.45 -11.29
C PHE A 29 -9.90 21.90 -12.67
N THR A 30 -8.90 21.85 -13.55
CA THR A 30 -9.04 21.41 -14.94
C THR A 30 -8.56 19.98 -15.12
N MET A 31 -9.28 19.20 -15.92
CA MET A 31 -8.91 17.83 -16.25
C MET A 31 -9.00 17.61 -17.76
N SER A 32 -8.01 16.94 -18.33
CA SER A 32 -8.12 16.37 -19.68
C SER A 32 -8.15 14.85 -19.60
N ALA A 33 -8.74 14.22 -20.60
CA ALA A 33 -8.74 12.78 -20.73
C ALA A 33 -8.54 12.38 -22.19
N ALA A 34 -8.00 11.18 -22.42
CA ALA A 34 -7.91 10.60 -23.75
C ALA A 34 -9.31 10.54 -24.42
N PRO A 35 -9.42 10.76 -25.74
CA PRO A 35 -10.70 10.79 -26.45
C PRO A 35 -11.57 9.57 -26.15
N GLU A 36 -10.97 8.38 -26.07
CA GLU A 36 -11.68 7.12 -25.81
C GLU A 36 -12.35 7.08 -24.43
N ILE A 37 -11.78 7.78 -23.43
CA ILE A 37 -12.37 7.92 -22.10
C ILE A 37 -13.51 8.95 -22.15
N VAL A 38 -13.33 10.06 -22.86
CA VAL A 38 -14.37 11.11 -22.98
C VAL A 38 -15.60 10.56 -23.71
N GLU A 39 -15.38 9.91 -24.85
CA GLU A 39 -16.42 9.30 -25.68
C GLU A 39 -17.14 8.13 -24.99
N SER A 40 -16.49 7.49 -24.02
CA SER A 40 -17.12 6.43 -23.23
C SER A 40 -18.32 6.89 -22.41
N GLY A 41 -18.42 8.19 -22.11
CA GLY A 41 -19.41 8.73 -21.17
C GLY A 41 -19.07 8.52 -19.69
N LEU A 42 -17.99 7.80 -19.34
CA LEU A 42 -17.60 7.54 -17.96
C LEU A 42 -17.47 8.83 -17.14
N LEU A 43 -16.82 9.86 -17.70
CA LEU A 43 -16.62 11.13 -17.00
C LEU A 43 -17.94 11.84 -16.69
N GLN A 44 -18.92 11.75 -17.59
CA GLN A 44 -20.25 12.29 -17.38
C GLN A 44 -20.99 11.54 -16.26
N PHE A 45 -20.66 10.27 -16.04
CA PHE A 45 -21.20 9.45 -14.97
C PHE A 45 -20.54 9.72 -13.61
N ILE A 46 -19.20 9.81 -13.55
CA ILE A 46 -18.47 9.87 -12.28
C ILE A 46 -18.35 11.29 -11.72
N LEU A 47 -18.16 12.31 -12.57
CA LEU A 47 -17.85 13.66 -12.11
C LEU A 47 -19.00 14.30 -11.32
N PRO A 48 -20.28 14.20 -11.71
CA PRO A 48 -21.37 14.75 -10.92
C PRO A 48 -21.46 14.13 -9.52
N ARG A 49 -21.21 12.82 -9.39
CA ARG A 49 -21.24 12.09 -8.12
C ARG A 49 -20.10 12.52 -7.20
N PHE A 50 -18.90 12.67 -7.76
CA PHE A 50 -17.76 13.22 -7.03
C PHE A 50 -18.03 14.65 -6.55
N SER A 51 -18.47 15.53 -7.45
CA SER A 51 -18.71 16.95 -7.15
C SER A 51 -19.81 17.14 -6.11
N LEU A 52 -20.87 16.31 -6.12
CA LEU A 52 -21.96 16.39 -5.15
C LEU A 52 -21.46 16.16 -3.72
N LYS A 53 -20.60 15.16 -3.51
CA LYS A 53 -20.10 14.80 -2.16
C LYS A 53 -18.97 15.70 -1.68
N THR A 54 -18.14 16.19 -2.60
CA THR A 54 -16.89 16.89 -2.25
C THR A 54 -16.95 18.41 -2.42
N GLN A 55 -17.99 18.91 -3.09
CA GLN A 55 -18.13 20.32 -3.50
C GLN A 55 -16.98 20.83 -4.39
N VAL A 56 -16.18 19.93 -4.97
CA VAL A 56 -15.12 20.26 -5.94
C VAL A 56 -15.68 20.11 -7.35
N ARG A 57 -15.54 21.15 -8.18
CA ARG A 57 -15.92 21.13 -9.60
C ARG A 57 -14.70 20.82 -10.46
N ILE A 58 -14.94 20.06 -11.51
CA ILE A 58 -13.91 19.65 -12.47
C ILE A 58 -14.34 20.15 -13.84
N THR A 59 -13.50 20.95 -14.48
CA THR A 59 -13.71 21.45 -15.84
C THR A 59 -12.95 20.56 -16.81
N LEU A 60 -13.66 19.92 -17.74
CA LEU A 60 -13.02 19.15 -18.80
C LEU A 60 -12.46 20.07 -19.88
N VAL A 61 -11.18 19.90 -20.20
CA VAL A 61 -10.45 20.61 -21.26
C VAL A 61 -10.02 19.61 -22.35
N GLN A 62 -9.67 20.11 -23.55
CA GLN A 62 -9.35 19.22 -24.66
C GLN A 62 -8.05 18.45 -24.43
N ALA A 63 -7.93 17.27 -25.06
CA ALA A 63 -6.69 16.51 -25.05
C ALA A 63 -5.56 17.34 -25.68
N GLY A 64 -4.45 17.50 -24.95
CA GLY A 64 -3.31 18.34 -25.36
C GLY A 64 -3.29 19.74 -24.73
N GLU A 65 -4.41 20.23 -24.20
CA GLU A 65 -4.42 21.49 -23.42
C GLU A 65 -3.76 21.29 -22.05
N ALA A 66 -3.30 22.38 -21.45
CA ALA A 66 -2.79 22.36 -20.08
C ALA A 66 -3.93 22.03 -19.12
N ALA A 67 -3.74 21.00 -18.30
CA ALA A 67 -4.71 20.52 -17.32
C ALA A 67 -4.02 20.16 -16.01
N ASP A 68 -4.67 20.38 -14.88
CA ASP A 68 -4.15 20.00 -13.56
C ASP A 68 -4.05 18.48 -13.39
N VAL A 69 -4.95 17.74 -14.04
CA VAL A 69 -4.99 16.27 -14.09
C VAL A 69 -5.18 15.79 -15.53
N ARG A 70 -4.49 14.71 -15.91
CA ARG A 70 -4.67 14.02 -17.19
C ARG A 70 -4.99 12.55 -16.99
N LEU A 71 -6.06 12.06 -17.62
CA LEU A 71 -6.36 10.63 -17.72
C LEU A 71 -5.92 10.11 -19.10
N GLY A 72 -4.93 9.23 -19.14
CA GLY A 72 -4.32 8.74 -20.37
C GLY A 72 -3.41 7.53 -20.12
N GLU A 73 -2.30 7.45 -20.84
CA GLU A 73 -1.37 6.31 -20.76
C GLU A 73 -0.23 6.49 -19.74
N HIS A 74 -0.16 7.65 -19.07
CA HIS A 74 0.91 7.99 -18.15
C HIS A 74 0.39 8.27 -16.73
N GLY A 75 1.23 8.00 -15.74
CA GLY A 75 0.93 8.22 -14.31
C GLY A 75 0.43 6.96 -13.58
N LYS A 76 -0.35 7.17 -12.52
CA LYS A 76 -0.83 6.13 -11.62
C LYS A 76 -2.01 5.37 -12.24
N PRO A 77 -2.04 4.02 -12.26
CA PRO A 77 -3.16 3.27 -12.83
C PRO A 77 -4.43 3.49 -12.01
N VAL A 78 -5.56 3.69 -12.68
CA VAL A 78 -6.85 4.00 -12.04
C VAL A 78 -7.99 3.08 -12.46
N PHE A 79 -8.09 2.73 -13.74
CA PHE A 79 -9.10 1.81 -14.27
C PHE A 79 -8.58 1.15 -15.56
N SER A 80 -9.22 0.09 -16.03
CA SER A 80 -8.91 -0.56 -17.30
C SER A 80 -10.17 -0.67 -18.17
N ARG A 81 -9.99 -0.69 -19.49
CA ARG A 81 -11.06 -0.88 -20.47
C ARG A 81 -10.52 -1.65 -21.66
N PHE A 82 -11.20 -2.73 -22.04
CA PHE A 82 -10.79 -3.62 -23.13
C PHE A 82 -9.31 -4.06 -23.02
N GLY A 83 -8.85 -4.36 -21.81
CA GLY A 83 -7.46 -4.75 -21.53
C GLY A 83 -6.43 -3.61 -21.53
N ARG A 84 -6.81 -2.38 -21.89
CA ARG A 84 -5.94 -1.19 -21.79
C ARG A 84 -6.06 -0.58 -20.40
N ILE A 85 -4.92 -0.38 -19.73
CA ILE A 85 -4.84 0.29 -18.43
C ILE A 85 -4.78 1.81 -18.64
N TRP A 86 -5.73 2.52 -18.05
CA TRP A 86 -5.76 3.97 -18.02
C TRP A 86 -5.16 4.49 -16.72
N ARG A 87 -4.36 5.53 -16.86
CA ARG A 87 -3.52 6.10 -15.83
C ARG A 87 -3.85 7.58 -15.64
N MET A 88 -3.69 8.04 -14.40
CA MET A 88 -3.90 9.41 -13.99
C MET A 88 -2.55 10.06 -13.70
N GLN A 89 -2.24 11.11 -14.43
CA GLN A 89 -1.10 11.98 -14.21
C GLN A 89 -1.57 13.27 -13.54
N VAL A 90 -0.92 13.62 -12.44
CA VAL A 90 -1.19 14.86 -11.69
C VAL A 90 -0.09 15.86 -12.00
N HIS A 91 -0.45 17.05 -12.49
CA HIS A 91 0.48 18.14 -12.78
C HIS A 91 0.48 19.23 -11.70
N ASN A 92 -0.62 19.38 -10.97
CA ASN A 92 -0.77 20.36 -9.90
C ASN A 92 -1.11 19.68 -8.56
N SER A 93 -0.13 19.01 -7.97
CA SER A 93 -0.31 18.25 -6.72
C SER A 93 -0.60 19.13 -5.49
N GLY A 94 -0.30 20.43 -5.54
CA GLY A 94 -0.56 21.37 -4.46
C GLY A 94 -2.03 21.83 -4.37
N HIS A 95 -2.87 21.52 -5.36
CA HIS A 95 -4.25 21.94 -5.38
C HIS A 95 -5.16 20.98 -4.60
N GLY A 96 -5.82 21.46 -3.53
CA GLY A 96 -6.64 20.61 -2.65
C GLY A 96 -7.76 19.83 -3.37
N GLY A 97 -8.35 20.42 -4.42
CA GLY A 97 -9.34 19.72 -5.25
C GLY A 97 -8.76 18.54 -6.06
N VAL A 98 -7.50 18.65 -6.50
CA VAL A 98 -6.81 17.61 -7.26
C VAL A 98 -6.47 16.43 -6.35
N GLN A 99 -6.01 16.70 -5.13
CA GLN A 99 -5.75 15.68 -4.11
C GLN A 99 -7.04 14.91 -3.78
N LYS A 100 -8.13 15.63 -3.47
CA LYS A 100 -9.44 15.01 -3.19
C LYS A 100 -9.94 14.11 -4.31
N PHE A 101 -9.77 14.53 -5.57
CA PHE A 101 -10.16 13.69 -6.71
C PHE A 101 -9.25 12.47 -6.84
N SER A 102 -7.94 12.66 -6.65
CA SER A 102 -6.95 11.59 -6.74
C SER A 102 -7.15 10.52 -5.68
N ASP A 103 -7.50 10.93 -4.46
CA ASP A 103 -7.82 10.02 -3.36
C ASP A 103 -9.15 9.32 -3.62
N TRP A 104 -10.16 10.08 -4.07
CA TRP A 104 -11.49 9.52 -4.33
C TRP A 104 -11.46 8.48 -5.44
N ILE A 105 -10.82 8.76 -6.59
CA ILE A 105 -10.80 7.85 -7.74
C ILE A 105 -10.07 6.53 -7.43
N ALA A 106 -9.09 6.59 -6.52
CA ALA A 106 -8.37 5.42 -6.03
C ALA A 106 -9.05 4.67 -4.87
N SER A 107 -10.03 5.29 -4.19
CA SER A 107 -10.76 4.68 -3.08
C SER A 107 -11.76 3.60 -3.51
N ASP A 108 -12.21 2.77 -2.58
CA ASP A 108 -13.26 1.75 -2.82
C ASP A 108 -14.54 2.35 -3.40
N VAL A 109 -14.91 3.55 -2.94
CA VAL A 109 -16.11 4.25 -3.42
C VAL A 109 -15.93 4.69 -4.88
N GLY A 110 -14.78 5.26 -5.23
CA GLY A 110 -14.47 5.65 -6.61
C GLY A 110 -14.39 4.45 -7.53
N ARG A 111 -13.64 3.42 -7.11
CA ARG A 111 -13.48 2.14 -7.82
C ARG A 111 -14.82 1.46 -8.09
N SER A 112 -15.67 1.34 -7.07
CA SER A 112 -17.01 0.75 -7.20
C SER A 112 -17.90 1.58 -8.13
N THR A 113 -17.77 2.91 -8.10
CA THR A 113 -18.53 3.79 -9.00
C THR A 113 -18.12 3.59 -10.46
N ILE A 114 -16.82 3.43 -10.73
CA ILE A 114 -16.31 3.15 -12.08
C ILE A 114 -16.82 1.79 -12.58
N ILE A 115 -16.73 0.75 -11.75
CA ILE A 115 -17.23 -0.60 -12.08
C ILE A 115 -18.74 -0.59 -12.38
N ALA A 116 -19.51 0.20 -11.64
CA ALA A 116 -20.96 0.30 -11.83
C ALA A 116 -21.37 0.97 -13.15
N PHE A 117 -20.45 1.61 -13.88
CA PHE A 117 -20.74 2.19 -15.18
C PHE A 117 -20.88 1.11 -16.25
N THR A 118 -22.06 1.03 -16.85
CA THR A 118 -22.39 0.09 -17.92
C THR A 118 -22.67 0.82 -19.23
N VAL A 119 -22.24 0.23 -20.34
CA VAL A 119 -22.55 0.67 -21.70
C VAL A 119 -23.32 -0.47 -22.37
N GLU A 120 -24.51 -0.18 -22.88
CA GLU A 120 -25.40 -1.21 -23.48
C GLU A 120 -25.65 -2.42 -22.56
N GLY A 121 -25.73 -2.18 -21.25
CA GLY A 121 -25.95 -3.23 -20.25
C GLY A 121 -24.73 -4.09 -19.91
N SER A 122 -23.58 -3.84 -20.54
CA SER A 122 -22.31 -4.53 -20.25
C SER A 122 -21.38 -3.65 -19.43
N GLN A 123 -20.61 -4.27 -18.52
CA GLN A 123 -19.57 -3.58 -17.76
C GLN A 123 -18.47 -3.07 -18.70
N ALA A 124 -18.28 -1.75 -18.74
CA ALA A 124 -17.35 -1.13 -19.70
C ALA A 124 -15.94 -0.91 -19.12
N PHE A 125 -15.82 -0.89 -17.79
CA PHE A 125 -14.56 -0.63 -17.08
C PHE A 125 -14.36 -1.61 -15.93
N SER A 126 -13.11 -1.98 -15.68
CA SER A 126 -12.69 -2.74 -14.51
C SER A 126 -11.61 -1.97 -13.76
N ILE A 127 -11.32 -2.37 -12.52
CA ILE A 127 -10.12 -1.91 -11.83
C ILE A 127 -8.97 -2.77 -12.35
N PRO A 128 -7.83 -2.18 -12.76
CA PRO A 128 -6.63 -2.92 -13.05
C PRO A 128 -6.44 -3.82 -11.85
N GLU A 129 -6.26 -5.11 -12.10
CA GLU A 129 -5.61 -5.93 -11.09
C GLU A 129 -4.40 -5.10 -10.65
N GLU A 130 -4.41 -4.64 -9.41
CA GLU A 130 -3.15 -4.36 -8.77
C GLU A 130 -2.36 -5.61 -9.09
N GLU A 131 -1.21 -5.44 -9.73
CA GLU A 131 -0.08 -6.29 -9.47
C GLU A 131 0.06 -6.27 -7.93
N GLN A 132 -0.80 -7.03 -7.24
CA GLN A 132 -0.35 -7.99 -6.29
C GLN A 132 0.81 -8.58 -7.03
N VAL A 133 2.01 -8.18 -6.59
CA VAL A 133 3.18 -8.98 -6.79
C VAL A 133 2.65 -10.37 -6.47
N GLU A 134 2.30 -11.15 -7.50
CA GLU A 134 2.33 -12.58 -7.40
C GLU A 134 3.72 -12.77 -6.83
N ALA A 135 3.78 -13.02 -5.52
CA ALA A 135 4.95 -13.60 -4.93
C ALA A 135 5.13 -14.78 -5.84
N VAL A 136 6.08 -14.66 -6.79
CA VAL A 136 6.43 -15.70 -7.73
C VAL A 136 6.41 -16.92 -6.85
N ALA A 137 5.45 -17.81 -7.09
CA ALA A 137 5.36 -19.02 -6.30
C ALA A 137 6.65 -19.72 -6.67
N ILE A 138 7.70 -19.47 -5.89
CA ILE A 138 8.96 -20.14 -6.06
C ILE A 138 8.56 -21.55 -5.70
N THR A 139 8.33 -22.36 -6.73
CA THR A 139 8.06 -23.78 -6.57
C THR A 139 9.34 -24.34 -5.99
N MET A 140 9.33 -24.54 -4.69
CA MET A 140 10.38 -25.20 -3.96
C MET A 140 10.07 -26.70 -3.99
N ASP A 141 11.01 -27.50 -4.46
CA ASP A 141 10.82 -28.94 -4.68
C ASP A 141 10.77 -29.78 -3.37
N GLY A 142 10.85 -29.14 -2.21
CA GLY A 142 10.87 -29.80 -0.91
C GLY A 142 9.51 -30.39 -0.49
N ASN A 143 9.53 -31.44 0.34
CA ASN A 143 8.32 -32.05 0.89
C ASN A 143 7.66 -31.13 1.92
N VAL A 144 6.53 -30.52 1.55
CA VAL A 144 5.77 -29.55 2.36
C VAL A 144 5.29 -30.15 3.69
N ASP A 145 4.78 -31.38 3.69
CA ASP A 145 4.26 -32.02 4.89
C ASP A 145 5.37 -32.29 5.91
N MET A 146 6.52 -32.79 5.42
CA MET A 146 7.73 -32.92 6.23
C MET A 146 8.19 -31.55 6.75
N GLY A 147 8.14 -30.52 5.91
CA GLY A 147 8.51 -29.15 6.27
C GLY A 147 7.68 -28.60 7.42
N ARG A 148 6.36 -28.83 7.37
CA ARG A 148 5.44 -28.46 8.46
C ARG A 148 5.77 -29.20 9.75
N GLU A 149 5.95 -30.51 9.69
CA GLU A 149 6.26 -31.34 10.86
C GLU A 149 7.59 -30.93 11.51
N VAL A 150 8.64 -30.77 10.71
CA VAL A 150 9.97 -30.32 11.16
C VAL A 150 9.87 -28.93 11.79
N SER A 151 9.16 -27.99 11.15
CA SER A 151 8.97 -26.63 11.67
C SER A 151 8.27 -26.62 13.03
N GLN A 152 7.19 -27.40 13.19
CA GLN A 152 6.48 -27.54 14.46
C GLN A 152 7.36 -28.11 15.56
N ARG A 153 8.06 -29.20 15.26
CA ARG A 153 8.86 -29.92 16.25
C ARG A 153 10.11 -29.15 16.68
N MET A 154 10.79 -28.48 15.74
CA MET A 154 12.10 -27.88 15.98
C MET A 154 12.05 -26.38 16.23
N CYS A 155 11.17 -25.66 15.54
CA CYS A 155 11.12 -24.20 15.59
C CYS A 155 9.95 -23.69 16.45
N GLY A 156 8.91 -24.50 16.66
CA GLY A 156 7.64 -24.12 17.30
C GLY A 156 7.76 -23.62 18.75
N ARG A 157 8.85 -23.96 19.44
CA ARG A 157 9.14 -23.41 20.78
C ARG A 157 9.47 -21.92 20.76
N CYS A 158 10.09 -21.45 19.68
CA CYS A 158 10.49 -20.06 19.53
C CYS A 158 9.54 -19.31 18.60
N HIS A 159 9.21 -19.89 17.45
CA HIS A 159 8.40 -19.24 16.42
C HIS A 159 6.96 -19.76 16.43
N VAL A 160 6.01 -18.87 16.15
CA VAL A 160 4.67 -19.31 15.73
C VAL A 160 4.78 -19.83 14.29
N VAL A 161 4.67 -21.14 14.10
CA VAL A 161 4.85 -21.82 12.81
C VAL A 161 3.56 -22.30 12.15
N VAL A 162 2.47 -22.43 12.94
CA VAL A 162 1.12 -22.70 12.46
C VAL A 162 0.14 -21.69 13.08
N ALA A 163 -0.95 -21.39 12.38
CA ALA A 163 -1.87 -20.33 12.79
C ALA A 163 -2.69 -20.72 14.02
N GLU A 164 -2.87 -22.03 14.26
CA GLU A 164 -3.63 -22.60 15.36
C GLU A 164 -2.86 -22.53 16.70
N ASP A 165 -1.52 -22.50 16.65
CA ASP A 165 -0.64 -22.56 17.84
C ASP A 165 -0.04 -21.19 18.23
N ARG A 166 -0.76 -20.09 17.96
CA ARG A 166 -0.29 -18.71 18.23
C ARG A 166 0.18 -18.44 19.66
N MET A 167 -0.28 -19.25 20.62
CA MET A 167 0.03 -19.08 22.06
C MET A 167 1.22 -19.92 22.55
N ASN A 168 1.81 -20.77 21.70
CA ASN A 168 2.85 -21.74 22.12
C ASN A 168 4.30 -21.26 21.93
N ALA A 169 4.50 -20.10 21.29
CA ALA A 169 5.82 -19.55 20.98
C ALA A 169 6.28 -18.51 22.02
N ILE A 170 7.59 -18.32 22.17
CA ILE A 170 8.12 -17.18 22.91
C ILE A 170 7.78 -15.90 22.13
N GLY A 171 6.87 -15.07 22.65
CA GLY A 171 6.37 -13.88 21.95
C GLY A 171 7.41 -12.80 21.60
N SER A 172 8.68 -13.05 21.90
CA SER A 172 9.83 -12.20 21.59
C SER A 172 10.51 -12.50 20.25
N THR A 173 10.16 -13.59 19.56
CA THR A 173 10.68 -13.93 18.22
C THR A 173 9.58 -13.80 17.15
N PRO A 174 9.88 -13.28 15.95
CA PRO A 174 8.88 -13.10 14.90
C PRO A 174 8.24 -14.42 14.48
N SER A 175 6.95 -14.43 14.12
CA SER A 175 6.31 -15.63 13.58
C SER A 175 6.82 -15.97 12.17
N PHE A 176 6.63 -17.22 11.72
CA PHE A 176 6.94 -17.58 10.33
C PHE A 176 6.13 -16.72 9.34
N PHE A 177 4.88 -16.41 9.67
CA PHE A 177 4.01 -15.54 8.87
C PHE A 177 4.56 -14.11 8.76
N ALA A 178 5.12 -13.56 9.84
CA ALA A 178 5.77 -12.26 9.82
C ALA A 178 7.06 -12.29 8.99
N LEU A 179 7.92 -13.29 9.21
CA LEU A 179 9.15 -13.45 8.41
C LEU A 179 8.85 -13.65 6.92
N ARG A 180 7.76 -14.35 6.59
CA ARG A 180 7.30 -14.58 5.21
C ARG A 180 6.88 -13.29 4.49
N GLY A 181 6.54 -12.24 5.23
CA GLY A 181 6.22 -10.91 4.69
C GLY A 181 7.45 -10.06 4.34
N LEU A 182 8.67 -10.48 4.72
CA LEU A 182 9.90 -9.75 4.41
C LEU A 182 10.33 -9.95 2.95
N PRO A 183 10.94 -8.96 2.29
CA PRO A 183 11.43 -9.10 0.91
C PRO A 183 12.48 -10.21 0.73
N ASP A 184 13.32 -10.44 1.74
CA ASP A 184 14.43 -11.39 1.76
C ASP A 184 14.09 -12.70 2.51
N TRP A 185 12.80 -13.01 2.66
CA TRP A 185 12.36 -14.17 3.46
C TRP A 185 13.00 -15.48 2.99
N ASN A 186 13.11 -15.70 1.68
CA ASN A 186 13.63 -16.92 1.08
C ASN A 186 15.09 -17.15 1.48
N GLU A 187 15.92 -16.11 1.44
CA GLU A 187 17.33 -16.16 1.84
C GLU A 187 17.47 -16.42 3.33
N ARG A 188 16.64 -15.75 4.15
CA ARG A 188 16.62 -15.94 5.60
C ARG A 188 16.27 -17.37 5.99
N PHE A 189 15.26 -17.96 5.35
CA PHE A 189 14.85 -19.34 5.61
C PHE A 189 15.81 -20.37 5.01
N ALA A 190 16.46 -20.09 3.87
CA ALA A 190 17.46 -20.98 3.29
C ALA A 190 18.75 -21.05 4.13
N ALA A 191 19.12 -19.95 4.81
CA ALA A 191 20.38 -19.83 5.56
C ALA A 191 20.17 -19.68 7.07
N PHE A 192 18.99 -19.99 7.61
CA PHE A 192 18.64 -19.65 9.00
C PHE A 192 19.66 -20.21 10.01
N TYR A 193 20.18 -21.41 9.78
CA TYR A 193 21.19 -22.09 10.61
C TYR A 193 22.53 -21.33 10.70
N ALA A 194 22.79 -20.39 9.78
CA ALA A 194 23.94 -19.50 9.77
C ALA A 194 23.61 -18.09 10.28
N LEU A 195 22.33 -17.77 10.54
CA LEU A 195 21.86 -16.45 10.95
C LEU A 195 21.51 -16.42 12.44
N ASN A 196 22.07 -15.45 13.17
CA ASN A 196 21.83 -15.30 14.60
C ASN A 196 20.32 -15.23 14.91
N PRO A 197 19.85 -15.93 15.98
CA PRO A 197 20.64 -16.61 17.01
C PRO A 197 20.96 -18.10 16.72
N HIS A 198 20.53 -18.66 15.59
CA HIS A 198 20.51 -20.10 15.34
C HIS A 198 21.86 -20.84 15.31
N PRO A 199 23.00 -20.25 14.87
CA PRO A 199 24.28 -20.95 14.85
C PRO A 199 24.73 -21.46 16.22
N ALA A 200 24.22 -20.87 17.32
CA ALA A 200 24.55 -21.31 18.67
C ALA A 200 23.89 -22.64 19.06
N PHE A 201 22.86 -23.10 18.33
CA PHE A 201 22.08 -24.29 18.71
C PHE A 201 21.53 -25.10 17.55
N THR A 202 21.93 -24.82 16.32
CA THR A 202 21.46 -25.54 15.12
C THR A 202 22.64 -26.20 14.42
N GLN A 203 22.46 -27.46 14.02
CA GLN A 203 23.40 -28.20 13.18
C GLN A 203 22.66 -28.82 12.01
N VAL A 204 23.19 -28.58 10.82
CA VAL A 204 22.75 -29.23 9.58
C VAL A 204 23.78 -30.27 9.20
N ALA A 205 23.37 -31.53 9.13
CA ALA A 205 24.21 -32.66 8.79
C ALA A 205 24.99 -32.38 7.50
N GLU A 206 26.29 -32.66 7.51
CA GLU A 206 27.22 -32.47 6.38
C GLU A 206 27.42 -31.02 5.91
N VAL A 207 26.73 -30.04 6.51
CA VAL A 207 26.78 -28.63 6.11
C VAL A 207 27.45 -27.76 7.19
N THR A 208 27.05 -27.90 8.45
CA THR A 208 27.61 -27.11 9.55
C THR A 208 28.70 -27.88 10.30
N PRO A 209 29.76 -27.21 10.77
CA PRO A 209 30.76 -27.85 11.63
C PRO A 209 30.16 -28.21 13.01
N PRO A 210 30.81 -29.12 13.76
CA PRO A 210 30.45 -29.36 15.15
C PRO A 210 30.59 -28.08 16.00
N PHE A 211 29.81 -27.95 17.07
CA PHE A 211 30.01 -26.86 18.04
C PHE A 211 31.44 -26.89 18.58
N ALA A 212 32.03 -25.71 18.78
CA ALA A 212 33.36 -25.61 19.37
C ALA A 212 33.33 -26.13 20.82
N GLN A 213 34.38 -26.85 21.24
CA GLN A 213 34.43 -27.46 22.57
C GLN A 213 34.33 -26.44 23.71
N ASP A 214 34.82 -25.22 23.48
CA ASP A 214 34.81 -24.09 24.42
C ASP A 214 33.51 -23.27 24.37
N ARG A 215 32.63 -23.53 23.39
CA ARG A 215 31.33 -22.88 23.21
C ARG A 215 30.27 -23.91 22.79
N PRO A 216 29.89 -24.83 23.69
CA PRO A 216 28.82 -25.79 23.42
C PRO A 216 27.47 -25.08 23.28
N SER A 217 26.49 -25.77 22.71
CA SER A 217 25.14 -25.22 22.57
C SER A 217 24.52 -24.91 23.94
N PRO A 218 23.86 -23.75 24.11
CA PRO A 218 23.22 -23.38 25.38
C PRO A 218 21.90 -24.11 25.63
N ILE A 219 21.37 -24.83 24.64
CA ILE A 219 20.15 -25.62 24.71
C ILE A 219 20.38 -26.98 24.05
N VAL A 220 19.37 -27.87 24.10
CA VAL A 220 19.39 -29.11 23.31
C VAL A 220 19.48 -28.72 21.81
N PRO A 221 20.52 -29.16 21.08
CA PRO A 221 20.70 -28.80 19.69
C PRO A 221 19.55 -29.22 18.79
N LEU A 222 19.27 -28.40 17.79
CA LEU A 222 18.44 -28.76 16.65
C LEU A 222 19.33 -29.42 15.60
N GLU A 223 19.22 -30.72 15.44
CA GLU A 223 19.97 -31.51 14.46
C GLU A 223 19.06 -31.89 13.29
N MET A 224 19.37 -31.43 12.09
CA MET A 224 18.58 -31.68 10.89
C MET A 224 19.42 -31.97 9.65
N THR A 225 18.80 -32.52 8.60
CA THR A 225 19.45 -32.73 7.29
C THR A 225 19.20 -31.56 6.34
N LEU A 226 19.97 -31.48 5.25
CA LEU A 226 19.71 -30.50 4.19
C LEU A 226 18.31 -30.70 3.55
N GLU A 227 17.88 -31.94 3.39
CA GLU A 227 16.53 -32.27 2.91
C GLU A 227 15.43 -31.70 3.82
N GLN A 228 15.65 -31.70 5.14
CA GLN A 228 14.73 -31.09 6.10
C GLN A 228 14.74 -29.55 6.03
N VAL A 229 15.89 -28.93 5.73
CA VAL A 229 15.97 -27.48 5.45
C VAL A 229 15.14 -27.13 4.21
N GLU A 230 15.31 -27.89 3.12
CA GLU A 230 14.55 -27.70 1.87
C GLU A 230 13.05 -27.89 2.08
N ALA A 231 12.66 -28.89 2.87
CA ALA A 231 11.28 -29.12 3.26
C ALA A 231 10.69 -27.94 4.06
N VAL A 232 11.43 -27.40 5.03
CA VAL A 232 11.02 -26.20 5.78
C VAL A 232 10.83 -25.01 4.85
N LEU A 233 11.75 -24.79 3.92
CA LEU A 233 11.65 -23.71 2.92
C LEU A 233 10.42 -23.89 2.02
N ALA A 234 10.15 -25.12 1.57
CA ALA A 234 8.96 -25.44 0.79
C ALA A 234 7.66 -25.18 1.55
N TYR A 235 7.59 -25.60 2.81
CA TYR A 235 6.43 -25.30 3.68
C TYR A 235 6.22 -23.79 3.85
N VAL A 236 7.28 -23.05 4.16
CA VAL A 236 7.21 -21.59 4.38
C VAL A 236 6.79 -20.84 3.11
N SER A 237 7.20 -21.32 1.94
CA SER A 237 6.83 -20.70 0.65
C SER A 237 5.31 -20.60 0.45
N LEU A 238 4.56 -21.59 0.99
CA LEU A 238 3.10 -21.70 0.91
C LEU A 238 2.36 -20.95 2.02
N LEU A 239 3.07 -20.41 3.02
CA LEU A 239 2.43 -19.64 4.08
C LEU A 239 1.94 -18.30 3.56
N LYS A 240 0.70 -17.95 3.95
CA LYS A 240 0.19 -16.60 3.75
C LYS A 240 1.00 -15.62 4.61
N PRO A 241 1.64 -14.58 4.04
CA PRO A 241 2.36 -13.60 4.84
C PRO A 241 1.40 -12.86 5.79
N ALA A 242 1.90 -12.52 6.97
CA ALA A 242 1.19 -11.60 7.87
C ALA A 242 1.23 -10.18 7.30
N ASP A 243 0.16 -9.42 7.52
CA ASP A 243 0.15 -8.00 7.25
C ASP A 243 1.00 -7.29 8.32
N LEU A 244 2.14 -6.74 7.89
CA LEU A 244 3.07 -6.01 8.75
C LEU A 244 2.84 -4.50 8.73
N GLY A 245 1.84 -4.01 7.98
CA GLY A 245 1.64 -2.59 7.72
C GLY A 245 2.66 -1.98 6.76
N ALA A 246 2.58 -0.67 6.56
CA ALA A 246 3.50 0.05 5.69
C ALA A 246 4.94 0.06 6.25
N PRO A 247 5.98 0.05 5.39
CA PRO A 247 7.36 0.22 5.83
C PRO A 247 7.53 1.48 6.68
N LEU A 248 8.28 1.38 7.77
CA LEU A 248 8.58 2.53 8.63
C LEU A 248 9.49 3.50 7.85
N GLU A 249 9.01 4.71 7.58
CA GLU A 249 9.85 5.78 7.06
C GLU A 249 10.81 6.24 8.15
N HIS A 250 12.12 6.03 7.94
CA HIS A 250 13.15 6.57 8.80
C HIS A 250 13.20 8.10 8.64
N GLN A 251 12.94 8.83 9.72
CA GLN A 251 13.17 10.27 9.83
C GLN A 251 14.65 10.57 10.08
#